data_AF-A0A2E6QEB8-F1
#
_entry.id   AF-A0A2E6QEB8-F1
#
_cell.length_a   1.000
_cell.length_b   1.000
_cell.length_c   1.000
_cell.angle_alpha   90.00
_cell.angle_beta   90.00
_cell.angle_gamma   90.00
#
_symmetry.space_group_name_H-M   'P 1'
#
loop_
_entity.id
_entity.type
_entity.pdbx_description
1 polymer ?
#
loop_
_entity_poly.entity_id
_entity_poly.type
_entity_poly.pdbx_seq_one_letter_code
_entity_poly.pdbx_strand_id
1 'polypeptide(L)'
;MKYAVAGACVTLLFAGQAAQAEILLIDDFITSQSVTQTGTGSSSDSVAASEALGGTRDIVLTVGAGGGESEALVNSTGNERFRFNNPTVVSSNAAIQWDGNGSSDLDTGGLGGLDFSIYDDLRFGVFASDQEAEITFDVYSSETEVSQATFAIPADVDDEVFSIPFVAFAPTGSDGGADLSSVGAVTAAITGEPALDIQLEFVEAASEVPEPAPLAMLSAGLVGLFMLRRPDGRARRS
;
A
#
# COMPACT_ATOMS: atom_id res chain seq x y z
N MET A 1 64.87 -25.70 -23.27
CA MET A 1 64.10 -24.45 -23.26
C MET A 1 62.63 -24.83 -23.25
N LYS A 2 61.98 -24.76 -22.08
CA LYS A 2 60.60 -25.24 -21.82
C LYS A 2 59.69 -24.01 -21.76
N TYR A 3 58.70 -23.92 -22.64
CA TYR A 3 57.65 -22.90 -22.53
C TYR A 3 56.40 -23.55 -21.94
N ALA A 4 56.01 -23.11 -20.74
CA ALA A 4 54.74 -23.43 -20.12
C ALA A 4 53.70 -22.42 -20.60
N VAL A 5 52.61 -22.89 -21.20
CA VAL A 5 51.45 -22.06 -21.56
C VAL A 5 50.52 -22.05 -20.36
N ALA A 6 50.46 -20.91 -19.66
CA ALA A 6 49.52 -20.67 -18.57
C ALA A 6 48.13 -20.37 -19.15
N GLY A 7 47.15 -21.19 -18.79
CA GLY A 7 45.75 -20.96 -19.13
C GLY A 7 45.15 -19.88 -18.23
N ALA A 8 44.65 -18.80 -18.83
CA ALA A 8 43.86 -17.79 -18.12
C ALA A 8 42.42 -18.30 -17.95
N CYS A 9 41.99 -18.51 -16.72
CA CYS A 9 40.60 -18.75 -16.37
C CYS A 9 39.95 -17.39 -16.12
N VAL A 10 39.10 -16.94 -17.03
CA VAL A 10 38.31 -15.71 -16.88
C VAL A 10 37.08 -16.06 -16.06
N THR A 11 37.03 -15.58 -14.82
CA THR A 11 35.83 -15.66 -13.96
C THR A 11 34.95 -14.45 -14.25
N LEU A 12 33.83 -14.66 -14.93
CA LEU A 12 32.77 -13.66 -15.08
C LEU A 12 31.96 -13.59 -13.78
N LEU A 13 32.20 -12.58 -12.96
CA LEU A 13 31.31 -12.20 -11.85
C LEU A 13 30.12 -11.46 -12.43
N PHE A 14 28.98 -12.14 -12.55
CA PHE A 14 27.69 -11.48 -12.71
C PHE A 14 27.21 -11.06 -11.32
N ALA A 15 27.44 -9.80 -10.95
CA ALA A 15 26.73 -9.19 -9.84
C ALA A 15 25.33 -8.81 -10.34
N GLY A 16 24.37 -9.73 -10.20
CA GLY A 16 22.96 -9.36 -10.32
C GLY A 16 22.61 -8.47 -9.13
N GLN A 17 22.28 -7.19 -9.37
CA GLN A 17 21.59 -6.38 -8.37
C GLN A 17 20.20 -7.00 -8.18
N ALA A 18 19.98 -7.63 -7.03
CA ALA A 18 18.62 -7.93 -6.59
C ALA A 18 17.99 -6.60 -6.19
N ALA A 19 16.95 -6.16 -6.89
CA ALA A 19 16.09 -5.10 -6.39
C ALA A 19 15.46 -5.58 -5.08
N GLN A 20 15.48 -4.72 -4.06
CA GLN A 20 14.80 -4.97 -2.78
C GLN A 20 13.39 -4.38 -2.89
N ALA A 21 12.39 -5.05 -2.30
CA ALA A 21 11.10 -4.42 -2.09
C ALA A 21 11.29 -3.25 -1.13
N GLU A 22 10.69 -2.13 -1.48
CA GLU A 22 10.57 -0.95 -0.63
C GLU A 22 9.11 -0.84 -0.21
N ILE A 23 8.90 -0.62 1.09
CA ILE A 23 7.58 -0.42 1.69
C ILE A 23 7.61 0.93 2.40
N LEU A 24 6.64 1.76 2.08
CA LEU A 24 6.29 2.95 2.85
C LEU A 24 5.02 2.65 3.63
N LEU A 25 5.16 2.50 4.94
CA LEU A 25 4.02 2.40 5.83
C LEU A 25 3.23 3.73 5.78
N ILE A 26 1.94 3.64 5.46
CA ILE A 26 1.03 4.77 5.55
C ILE A 26 0.37 4.79 6.93
N ASP A 27 -0.10 3.64 7.40
CA ASP A 27 -0.63 3.49 8.76
C ASP A 27 -0.68 2.01 9.17
N ASP A 28 -0.38 1.72 10.43
CA ASP A 28 -0.56 0.41 11.08
C ASP A 28 -1.56 0.47 12.25
N PHE A 29 -2.23 1.61 12.43
CA PHE A 29 -3.31 1.79 13.38
C PHE A 29 -2.95 1.49 14.84
N ILE A 30 -1.69 1.68 15.25
CA ILE A 30 -1.24 1.44 16.63
C ILE A 30 -1.74 2.52 17.60
N THR A 31 -1.73 3.81 17.24
CA THR A 31 -2.20 4.88 18.15
C THR A 31 -3.72 4.90 18.24
N SER A 32 -4.25 4.74 19.46
CA SER A 32 -5.71 4.73 19.69
C SER A 32 -6.37 6.07 19.34
N GLN A 33 -7.54 5.99 18.71
CA GLN A 33 -8.39 7.13 18.32
C GLN A 33 -9.85 6.71 18.33
N SER A 34 -10.78 7.64 18.57
CA SER A 34 -12.21 7.30 18.64
C SER A 34 -13.07 8.46 18.14
N VAL A 35 -13.76 8.24 17.03
CA VAL A 35 -14.78 9.15 16.52
C VAL A 35 -16.13 8.45 16.54
N THR A 36 -17.11 9.09 17.18
CA THR A 36 -18.49 8.58 17.26
C THR A 36 -19.44 9.67 16.78
N GLN A 37 -20.50 9.28 16.09
CA GLN A 37 -21.51 10.20 15.59
C GLN A 37 -22.90 9.63 15.84
N THR A 38 -23.67 10.30 16.71
CA THR A 38 -25.06 9.94 16.99
C THR A 38 -26.01 10.76 16.12
N GLY A 39 -26.82 10.07 15.32
CA GLY A 39 -27.74 10.69 14.37
C GLY A 39 -27.02 11.43 13.24
N THR A 40 -27.79 12.08 12.37
CA THR A 40 -27.27 12.77 11.19
C THR A 40 -26.31 13.90 11.55
N GLY A 41 -25.19 14.00 10.85
CA GLY A 41 -24.16 15.00 11.07
C GLY A 41 -22.76 14.45 10.84
N SER A 42 -21.76 15.23 11.24
CA SER A 42 -20.37 14.83 11.17
C SER A 42 -19.67 15.10 12.50
N SER A 43 -18.77 14.18 12.86
CA SER A 43 -17.81 14.34 13.96
C SER A 43 -16.42 14.04 13.41
N SER A 44 -15.40 14.67 13.99
CA SER A 44 -14.01 14.44 13.61
C SER A 44 -13.11 14.45 14.83
N ASP A 45 -11.96 13.80 14.70
CA ASP A 45 -10.87 13.84 15.66
C ASP A 45 -9.53 13.77 14.94
N SER A 46 -8.51 14.34 15.56
CA SER A 46 -7.15 14.45 15.03
C SER A 46 -6.16 14.02 16.10
N VAL A 47 -5.33 13.02 15.82
CA VAL A 47 -4.35 12.51 16.79
C VAL A 47 -2.94 12.57 16.24
N ALA A 48 -1.98 12.84 17.12
CA ALA A 48 -0.57 12.61 16.82
C ALA A 48 -0.32 11.09 16.83
N ALA A 49 -0.03 10.54 15.66
CA ALA A 49 0.24 9.13 15.41
C ALA A 49 1.59 9.05 14.71
N SER A 50 2.68 8.95 15.48
CA SER A 50 4.05 9.03 14.95
C SER A 50 4.40 7.94 13.93
N GLU A 51 3.64 6.84 13.96
CA GLU A 51 3.72 5.70 13.06
C GLU A 51 2.97 5.93 11.74
N ALA A 52 1.97 6.82 11.74
CA ALA A 52 1.23 7.17 10.54
C ALA A 52 2.04 8.13 9.66
N LEU A 53 1.77 8.10 8.35
CA LEU A 53 2.40 8.98 7.37
C LEU A 53 2.14 10.45 7.73
N GLY A 54 3.20 11.24 7.80
CA GLY A 54 3.12 12.64 8.23
C GLY A 54 3.06 12.83 9.76
N GLY A 55 2.96 11.75 10.55
CA GLY A 55 2.98 11.79 12.02
C GLY A 55 1.64 12.13 12.67
N THR A 56 0.57 12.20 11.89
CA THR A 56 -0.79 12.51 12.32
C THR A 56 -1.80 11.62 11.60
N ARG A 57 -2.94 11.38 12.24
CA ARG A 57 -4.10 10.71 11.64
C ARG A 57 -5.37 11.50 11.96
N ASP A 58 -6.09 11.87 10.92
CA ASP A 58 -7.36 12.56 11.06
C ASP A 58 -8.49 11.67 10.59
N ILE A 59 -9.55 11.58 11.39
CA ILE A 59 -10.74 10.78 11.06
C ILE A 59 -11.95 11.69 11.07
N VAL A 60 -12.73 11.63 9.99
CA VAL A 60 -14.03 12.27 9.86
C VAL A 60 -15.09 11.20 9.68
N LEU A 61 -16.07 11.16 10.57
CA LEU A 61 -17.22 10.27 10.49
C LEU A 61 -18.46 11.08 10.16
N THR A 62 -19.11 10.76 9.04
CA THR A 62 -20.32 11.45 8.58
C THR A 62 -21.48 10.49 8.46
N VAL A 63 -22.55 10.75 9.22
CA VAL A 63 -23.82 10.02 9.16
C VAL A 63 -24.80 10.79 8.28
N GLY A 64 -25.12 10.23 7.11
CA GLY A 64 -26.02 10.84 6.14
C GLY A 64 -27.51 10.60 6.45
N ALA A 65 -27.85 9.44 6.99
CA ALA A 65 -29.22 9.07 7.31
C ALA A 65 -29.31 7.97 8.38
N GLY A 66 -30.47 7.86 9.03
CA GLY A 66 -30.75 6.85 10.05
C GLY A 66 -30.71 7.38 11.48
N GLY A 67 -31.12 6.54 12.43
CA GLY A 67 -31.05 6.80 13.86
C GLY A 67 -30.18 5.74 14.54
N GLY A 68 -29.11 6.18 15.20
CA GLY A 68 -28.13 5.31 15.84
C GLY A 68 -26.79 6.02 16.00
N GLU A 69 -25.84 5.32 16.60
CA GLU A 69 -24.46 5.75 16.77
C GLU A 69 -23.59 4.96 15.79
N SER A 70 -22.94 5.66 14.86
CA SER A 70 -21.85 5.08 14.06
C SER A 70 -20.53 5.36 14.77
N GLU A 71 -19.56 4.47 14.55
CA GLU A 71 -18.25 4.55 15.20
C GLU A 71 -17.12 4.31 14.19
N ALA A 72 -16.07 5.11 14.30
CA ALA A 72 -14.78 4.90 13.65
C ALA A 72 -13.71 4.90 14.75
N LEU A 73 -13.18 3.72 15.05
CA LEU A 73 -12.32 3.46 16.21
C LEU A 73 -10.97 2.94 15.75
N VAL A 74 -9.89 3.46 16.30
CA VAL A 74 -8.56 2.91 16.11
C VAL A 74 -8.06 2.33 17.43
N ASN A 75 -7.55 1.11 17.38
CA ASN A 75 -6.93 0.40 18.49
C ASN A 75 -7.73 0.50 19.81
N SER A 76 -9.05 0.43 19.75
CA SER A 76 -9.93 0.57 20.92
C SER A 76 -9.87 -0.65 21.85
N THR A 77 -9.35 -1.78 21.35
CA THR A 77 -9.24 -3.04 22.09
C THR A 77 -7.79 -3.53 22.25
N GLY A 78 -6.79 -2.74 21.84
CA GLY A 78 -5.39 -3.16 21.88
C GLY A 78 -5.01 -4.14 20.75
N ASN A 79 -5.71 -4.07 19.62
CA ASN A 79 -5.56 -4.95 18.47
C ASN A 79 -4.94 -4.28 17.23
N GLU A 80 -4.52 -3.02 17.33
CA GLU A 80 -3.77 -2.31 16.27
C GLU A 80 -4.55 -2.26 14.94
N ARG A 81 -5.84 -1.91 15.03
CA ARG A 81 -6.76 -1.89 13.87
C ARG A 81 -7.63 -0.67 13.86
N PHE A 82 -7.94 -0.22 12.66
CA PHE A 82 -9.08 0.65 12.42
C PHE A 82 -10.35 -0.21 12.32
N ARG A 83 -11.44 0.23 12.96
CA ARG A 83 -12.76 -0.37 12.91
C ARG A 83 -13.78 0.68 12.53
N PHE A 84 -14.59 0.38 11.53
CA PHE A 84 -15.75 1.18 11.16
C PHE A 84 -17.02 0.35 11.32
N ASN A 85 -17.95 0.84 12.15
CA ASN A 85 -19.20 0.17 12.43
C ASN A 85 -20.40 1.08 12.19
N ASN A 86 -21.39 0.56 11.46
CA ASN A 86 -22.69 1.16 11.26
C ASN A 86 -23.78 0.32 11.96
N PRO A 87 -24.76 0.95 12.60
CA PRO A 87 -26.00 0.27 12.99
C PRO A 87 -26.85 -0.16 11.79
N THR A 88 -27.77 -1.11 12.01
CA THR A 88 -28.61 -1.77 10.97
C THR A 88 -29.49 -0.84 10.11
N VAL A 89 -29.61 0.44 10.45
CA VAL A 89 -30.44 1.43 9.72
C VAL A 89 -29.71 2.75 9.45
N VAL A 90 -28.39 2.78 9.68
CA VAL A 90 -27.57 3.99 9.55
C VAL A 90 -26.69 3.87 8.32
N SER A 91 -26.74 4.90 7.48
CA SER A 91 -25.81 5.08 6.37
C SER A 91 -24.81 6.15 6.77
N SER A 92 -23.54 5.76 6.83
CA SER A 92 -22.44 6.66 7.18
C SER A 92 -21.19 6.35 6.36
N ASN A 93 -20.24 7.28 6.39
CA ASN A 93 -18.93 7.17 5.78
C ASN A 93 -17.87 7.56 6.82
N ALA A 94 -16.77 6.81 6.85
CA ALA A 94 -15.56 7.20 7.57
C ALA A 94 -14.49 7.59 6.55
N ALA A 95 -13.91 8.78 6.72
CA ALA A 95 -12.75 9.24 5.96
C ALA A 95 -11.55 9.33 6.91
N ILE A 96 -10.42 8.78 6.49
CA ILE A 96 -9.12 8.84 7.15
C ILE A 96 -8.21 9.71 6.29
N GLN A 97 -7.44 10.59 6.91
CA GLN A 97 -6.50 11.47 6.22
C GLN A 97 -5.10 11.34 6.83
N TRP A 98 -4.11 11.30 5.93
CA TRP A 98 -2.69 11.34 6.22
C TRP A 98 -2.07 12.46 5.40
N ASP A 99 -2.04 13.65 5.99
CA ASP A 99 -1.57 14.85 5.33
C ASP A 99 -0.45 15.55 6.13
N GLY A 100 -0.10 15.06 7.32
CA GLY A 100 0.93 15.65 8.19
C GLY A 100 0.45 16.88 8.96
N ASN A 101 -0.84 17.22 8.89
CA ASN A 101 -1.48 18.23 9.70
C ASN A 101 -2.23 17.57 10.87
N GLY A 102 -2.35 18.27 12.00
CA GLY A 102 -3.05 17.77 13.18
C GLY A 102 -4.49 18.25 13.26
N SER A 103 -5.22 18.23 12.13
CA SER A 103 -6.51 18.88 11.97
C SER A 103 -7.34 18.18 10.89
N SER A 104 -8.66 18.17 11.03
CA SER A 104 -9.58 17.59 10.02
C SER A 104 -9.69 18.39 8.71
N ASP A 105 -9.08 19.57 8.63
CA ASP A 105 -8.93 20.30 7.38
C ASP A 105 -7.74 19.72 6.59
N LEU A 106 -8.02 19.21 5.39
CA LEU A 106 -7.02 18.60 4.51
C LEU A 106 -5.92 19.59 4.11
N ASP A 107 -4.68 19.27 4.42
CA ASP A 107 -3.47 19.97 3.97
C ASP A 107 -2.80 19.23 2.82
N THR A 108 -3.20 19.54 1.58
CA THR A 108 -2.65 18.88 0.38
C THR A 108 -1.16 19.10 0.13
N GLY A 109 -0.47 19.90 0.96
CA GLY A 109 0.99 20.07 0.92
C GLY A 109 1.73 19.57 2.16
N GLY A 110 1.03 19.04 3.16
CA GLY A 110 1.60 18.83 4.49
C GLY A 110 2.62 17.67 4.57
N LEU A 111 2.59 16.71 3.64
CA LEU A 111 3.63 15.67 3.54
C LEU A 111 4.95 16.17 2.93
N GLY A 112 4.98 17.38 2.38
CA GLY A 112 6.22 17.99 1.87
C GLY A 112 6.75 17.39 0.57
N GLY A 113 5.91 16.72 -0.22
CA GLY A 113 6.26 16.19 -1.54
C GLY A 113 7.00 14.85 -1.47
N LEU A 114 6.39 13.86 -0.82
CA LEU A 114 6.94 12.50 -0.77
C LEU A 114 6.87 11.83 -2.16
N ASP A 115 7.93 11.11 -2.52
CA ASP A 115 8.01 10.40 -3.78
C ASP A 115 7.33 9.03 -3.67
N PHE A 116 6.14 8.92 -4.25
CA PHE A 116 5.40 7.68 -4.41
C PHE A 116 5.66 7.01 -5.76
N SER A 117 6.34 7.67 -6.70
CA SER A 117 6.58 7.16 -8.06
C SER A 117 7.55 5.96 -8.10
N ILE A 118 8.19 5.66 -6.98
CA ILE A 118 9.05 4.49 -6.77
C ILE A 118 8.29 3.24 -6.32
N TYR A 119 7.01 3.37 -5.97
CA TYR A 119 6.13 2.26 -5.58
C TYR A 119 5.22 1.86 -6.75
N ASP A 120 4.81 0.59 -6.78
CA ASP A 120 3.97 0.04 -7.83
C ASP A 120 2.49 0.06 -7.43
N ASP A 121 2.20 -0.15 -6.14
CA ASP A 121 0.85 -0.28 -5.61
C ASP A 121 0.64 0.39 -4.25
N LEU A 122 -0.64 0.66 -3.98
CA LEU A 122 -1.16 0.94 -2.65
C LEU A 122 -1.83 -0.33 -2.14
N ARG A 123 -1.41 -0.80 -0.96
CA ARG A 123 -1.90 -2.02 -0.32
C ARG A 123 -2.61 -1.71 0.98
N PHE A 124 -3.57 -2.54 1.31
CA PHE A 124 -4.26 -2.46 2.59
C PHE A 124 -4.72 -3.84 3.03
N GLY A 125 -4.59 -4.10 4.33
CA GLY A 125 -5.07 -5.32 4.98
C GLY A 125 -6.49 -5.12 5.48
N VAL A 126 -7.41 -6.00 5.07
CA VAL A 126 -8.75 -6.12 5.66
C VAL A 126 -8.73 -7.34 6.57
N PHE A 127 -8.79 -7.10 7.87
CA PHE A 127 -8.83 -8.18 8.85
C PHE A 127 -10.17 -8.89 8.83
N ALA A 128 -11.27 -8.13 8.76
CA ALA A 128 -12.62 -8.69 8.71
C ALA A 128 -13.59 -7.70 8.04
N SER A 129 -14.54 -8.21 7.27
CA SER A 129 -15.72 -7.47 6.83
C SER A 129 -16.93 -8.39 6.73
N ASP A 130 -18.07 -7.98 7.28
CA ASP A 130 -19.30 -8.78 7.29
C ASP A 130 -20.24 -8.52 6.10
N GLN A 131 -20.00 -7.45 5.35
CA GLN A 131 -20.81 -7.02 4.22
C GLN A 131 -19.93 -6.40 3.14
N GLU A 132 -20.48 -6.21 1.94
CA GLU A 132 -19.78 -5.49 0.89
C GLU A 132 -19.52 -4.05 1.34
N ALA A 133 -18.31 -3.57 1.07
CA ALA A 133 -17.89 -2.20 1.34
C ALA A 133 -17.13 -1.64 0.14
N GLU A 134 -16.92 -0.33 0.14
CA GLU A 134 -16.11 0.35 -0.84
C GLU A 134 -15.08 1.21 -0.11
N ILE A 135 -13.82 1.09 -0.50
CA ILE A 135 -12.76 1.99 -0.08
C ILE A 135 -12.29 2.81 -1.28
N THR A 136 -12.29 4.13 -1.12
CA THR A 136 -11.81 5.07 -2.13
C THR A 136 -10.58 5.78 -1.58
N PHE A 137 -9.47 5.67 -2.29
CA PHE A 137 -8.24 6.39 -1.99
C PHE A 137 -8.09 7.59 -2.91
N ASP A 138 -7.78 8.74 -2.32
CA ASP A 138 -7.33 9.92 -3.05
C ASP A 138 -5.87 10.21 -2.70
N VAL A 139 -5.06 10.50 -3.72
CA VAL A 139 -3.68 10.96 -3.60
C VAL A 139 -3.61 12.38 -4.16
N TYR A 140 -2.99 13.29 -3.42
CA TYR A 140 -2.89 14.71 -3.75
C TYR A 140 -1.43 15.10 -3.95
N SER A 141 -1.12 15.81 -5.04
CA SER A 141 0.08 16.66 -5.12
C SER A 141 -0.23 18.12 -4.82
N SER A 142 -1.51 18.52 -4.96
CA SER A 142 -2.05 19.83 -4.59
C SER A 142 -3.58 19.78 -4.48
N GLU A 143 -4.23 20.90 -4.13
CA GLU A 143 -5.70 21.03 -4.09
C GLU A 143 -6.38 20.74 -5.45
N THR A 144 -5.68 20.91 -6.57
CA THR A 144 -6.24 20.79 -7.92
C THR A 144 -5.69 19.62 -8.72
N GLU A 145 -4.68 18.92 -8.21
CA GLU A 145 -4.08 17.73 -8.83
C GLU A 145 -4.32 16.51 -7.93
N VAL A 146 -5.33 15.71 -8.29
CA VAL A 146 -5.83 14.60 -7.48
C VAL A 146 -5.99 13.37 -8.34
N SER A 147 -5.47 12.25 -7.86
CA SER A 147 -5.65 10.93 -8.47
C SER A 147 -6.46 10.04 -7.51
N GLN A 148 -7.50 9.39 -8.01
CA GLN A 148 -8.44 8.59 -7.22
C GLN A 148 -8.48 7.15 -7.70
N ALA A 149 -8.55 6.20 -6.77
CA ALA A 149 -8.94 4.82 -7.08
C ALA A 149 -9.93 4.30 -6.06
N THR A 150 -10.84 3.46 -6.54
CA THR A 150 -11.90 2.86 -5.73
C THR A 150 -11.81 1.34 -5.84
N PHE A 151 -11.92 0.66 -4.69
CA PHE A 151 -11.91 -0.78 -4.60
C PHE A 151 -13.15 -1.28 -3.86
N ALA A 152 -13.85 -2.23 -4.47
CA ALA A 152 -14.97 -2.92 -3.86
C ALA A 152 -14.46 -4.07 -2.99
N ILE A 153 -14.63 -3.95 -1.68
CA ILE A 153 -14.30 -4.98 -0.70
C ILE A 153 -15.45 -6.00 -0.69
N PRO A 154 -15.20 -7.29 -0.99
CA PRO A 154 -16.23 -8.31 -0.92
C PRO A 154 -16.83 -8.46 0.49
N ALA A 155 -18.03 -9.02 0.59
CA ALA A 155 -18.56 -9.46 1.87
C ALA A 155 -17.81 -10.69 2.40
N ASP A 156 -17.91 -10.90 3.72
CA ASP A 156 -17.36 -12.07 4.43
C ASP A 156 -15.83 -12.24 4.25
N VAL A 157 -15.10 -11.13 4.16
CA VAL A 157 -13.63 -11.14 4.12
C VAL A 157 -13.07 -11.47 5.49
N ASP A 158 -12.04 -12.32 5.53
CA ASP A 158 -11.29 -12.73 6.71
C ASP A 158 -9.79 -12.74 6.35
N ASP A 159 -9.04 -11.84 6.97
CA ASP A 159 -7.58 -11.69 6.85
C ASP A 159 -7.06 -11.72 5.40
N GLU A 160 -7.39 -10.69 4.62
CA GLU A 160 -6.98 -10.56 3.21
C GLU A 160 -6.28 -9.23 2.94
N VAL A 161 -5.22 -9.29 2.13
CA VAL A 161 -4.50 -8.11 1.65
C VAL A 161 -4.92 -7.81 0.22
N PHE A 162 -5.39 -6.59 0.01
CA PHE A 162 -5.72 -6.07 -1.31
C PHE A 162 -4.64 -5.10 -1.79
N SER A 163 -4.54 -4.98 -3.11
CA SER A 163 -3.59 -4.10 -3.79
C SER A 163 -4.30 -3.36 -4.92
N ILE A 164 -4.07 -2.05 -4.99
CA ILE A 164 -4.50 -1.19 -6.09
C ILE A 164 -3.23 -0.64 -6.73
N PRO A 165 -2.90 -1.02 -7.98
CA PRO A 165 -1.71 -0.50 -8.63
C PRO A 165 -1.89 1.00 -8.91
N PHE A 166 -0.85 1.81 -8.74
CA PHE A 166 -0.94 3.27 -8.93
C PHE A 166 -1.40 3.66 -10.33
N VAL A 167 -1.18 2.81 -11.33
CA VAL A 167 -1.69 3.00 -12.70
C VAL A 167 -3.23 2.98 -12.80
N ALA A 168 -3.92 2.40 -11.81
CA ALA A 168 -5.38 2.38 -11.75
C ALA A 168 -5.97 3.68 -11.19
N PHE A 169 -5.15 4.56 -10.60
CA PHE A 169 -5.63 5.84 -10.08
C PHE A 169 -5.90 6.80 -11.24
N ALA A 170 -7.15 7.25 -11.34
CA ALA A 170 -7.62 8.14 -12.40
C ALA A 170 -7.56 9.61 -11.94
N PRO A 171 -7.26 10.55 -12.85
CA PRO A 171 -7.25 11.98 -12.51
C PRO A 171 -8.68 12.47 -12.22
N THR A 172 -8.88 13.06 -11.05
CA THR A 172 -10.15 13.67 -10.60
C THR A 172 -10.03 15.15 -10.28
N GLY A 173 -8.80 15.66 -10.11
CA GLY A 173 -8.52 17.08 -9.88
C GLY A 173 -8.82 17.97 -11.09
N SER A 174 -9.07 19.25 -10.85
CA SER A 174 -9.38 20.21 -11.92
C SER A 174 -8.20 20.50 -12.86
N ASP A 175 -6.97 20.32 -12.37
CA ASP A 175 -5.74 20.52 -13.14
C ASP A 175 -5.10 19.20 -13.60
N GLY A 176 -5.67 18.06 -13.18
CA GLY A 176 -5.22 16.73 -13.61
C GLY A 176 -5.09 15.73 -12.46
N GLY A 177 -4.32 14.68 -12.72
CA GLY A 177 -3.95 13.68 -11.72
C GLY A 177 -2.80 14.17 -10.86
N ALA A 178 -2.70 13.65 -9.65
CA ALA A 178 -1.57 13.92 -8.77
C ALA A 178 -0.24 13.50 -9.41
N ASP A 179 0.79 14.32 -9.20
CA ASP A 179 2.18 13.97 -9.47
C ASP A 179 2.70 13.05 -8.35
N LEU A 180 2.80 11.75 -8.65
CA LEU A 180 3.28 10.76 -7.69
C LEU A 180 4.74 10.98 -7.27
N SER A 181 5.52 11.81 -7.95
CA SER A 181 6.87 12.17 -7.49
C SER A 181 6.89 13.25 -6.40
N SER A 182 5.73 13.83 -6.07
CA SER A 182 5.57 14.89 -5.09
C SER A 182 4.20 14.85 -4.42
N VAL A 183 3.92 13.78 -3.67
CA VAL A 183 2.67 13.60 -2.91
C VAL A 183 2.67 14.48 -1.66
N GLY A 184 1.60 15.23 -1.48
CA GLY A 184 1.39 16.13 -0.35
C GLY A 184 0.30 15.68 0.62
N ALA A 185 -0.62 14.79 0.23
CA ALA A 185 -1.56 14.11 1.13
C ALA A 185 -2.10 12.80 0.55
N VAL A 186 -2.59 11.92 1.43
CA VAL A 186 -3.34 10.70 1.08
C VAL A 186 -4.61 10.64 1.94
N THR A 187 -5.73 10.25 1.35
CA THR A 187 -6.98 9.98 2.10
C THR A 187 -7.56 8.63 1.73
N ALA A 188 -8.32 8.05 2.65
CA ALA A 188 -9.12 6.85 2.43
C ALA A 188 -10.54 7.06 2.94
N ALA A 189 -11.53 6.92 2.07
CA ALA A 189 -12.94 7.00 2.41
C ALA A 189 -13.59 5.61 2.32
N ILE A 190 -14.20 5.15 3.41
CA ILE A 190 -14.85 3.85 3.51
C ILE A 190 -16.37 4.06 3.56
N THR A 191 -17.08 3.43 2.64
CA THR A 191 -18.55 3.42 2.59
C THR A 191 -19.06 1.99 2.51
N GLY A 192 -20.33 1.80 2.82
CA GLY A 192 -21.01 0.54 2.57
C GLY A 192 -22.45 0.57 3.06
N GLU A 193 -23.06 -0.61 3.07
CA GLU A 193 -24.46 -0.78 3.46
C GLU A 193 -24.67 -0.52 4.97
N PRO A 194 -25.92 -0.24 5.39
CA PRO A 194 -26.27 -0.26 6.81
C PRO A 194 -25.86 -1.57 7.47
N ALA A 195 -25.58 -1.52 8.77
CA ALA A 195 -25.03 -2.64 9.54
C ALA A 195 -23.57 -3.04 9.23
N LEU A 196 -22.85 -2.34 8.33
CA LEU A 196 -21.46 -2.67 8.01
C LEU A 196 -20.58 -2.68 9.26
N ASP A 197 -19.81 -3.76 9.46
CA ASP A 197 -18.65 -3.82 10.35
C ASP A 197 -17.43 -4.23 9.53
N ILE A 198 -16.44 -3.33 9.46
CA ILE A 198 -15.18 -3.57 8.76
C ILE A 198 -13.99 -3.20 9.63
N GLN A 199 -12.93 -4.01 9.55
CA GLN A 199 -11.67 -3.78 10.23
C GLN A 199 -10.51 -3.76 9.24
N LEU A 200 -9.73 -2.67 9.28
CA LEU A 200 -8.47 -2.54 8.54
C LEU A 200 -7.29 -2.76 9.49
N GLU A 201 -6.27 -3.42 8.99
CA GLU A 201 -5.03 -3.72 9.74
C GLU A 201 -3.90 -2.76 9.39
N PHE A 202 -3.69 -2.47 8.11
CA PHE A 202 -2.66 -1.54 7.66
C PHE A 202 -3.03 -0.90 6.32
N VAL A 203 -2.35 0.20 6.01
CA VAL A 203 -2.26 0.81 4.69
C VAL A 203 -0.79 1.09 4.39
N GLU A 204 -0.33 0.76 3.19
CA GLU A 204 1.05 0.98 2.76
C GLU A 204 1.15 1.25 1.26
N ALA A 205 2.25 1.88 0.82
CA ALA A 205 2.68 1.85 -0.57
C ALA A 205 3.86 0.88 -0.71
N ALA A 206 3.87 0.04 -1.74
CA ALA A 206 4.90 -0.96 -1.91
C ALA A 206 5.38 -1.05 -3.36
N SER A 207 6.65 -1.41 -3.53
CA SER A 207 7.19 -1.88 -4.81
C SER A 207 7.24 -3.40 -4.81
N GLU A 208 6.83 -4.01 -5.92
CA GLU A 208 7.01 -5.44 -6.10
C GLU A 208 8.49 -5.76 -6.25
N VAL A 209 8.95 -6.82 -5.56
CA VAL A 209 10.26 -7.39 -5.90
C VAL A 209 10.11 -8.02 -7.29
N PRO A 210 10.92 -7.63 -8.29
CA PRO A 210 11.01 -8.41 -9.52
C PRO A 210 11.42 -9.81 -9.11
N GLU A 211 10.53 -10.79 -9.30
CA GLU A 211 10.83 -12.18 -8.94
C GLU A 211 12.21 -12.51 -9.53
N PRO A 212 13.17 -13.01 -8.72
CA PRO A 212 14.51 -13.27 -9.22
C PRO A 212 14.38 -14.37 -10.25
N ALA A 213 14.30 -13.99 -11.54
CA ALA A 213 13.85 -14.84 -12.63
C ALA A 213 14.50 -16.22 -12.47
N PRO A 214 13.77 -17.24 -11.98
CA PRO A 214 14.37 -18.55 -11.73
C PRO A 214 14.93 -19.12 -13.03
N LEU A 215 14.36 -18.69 -14.16
CA LEU A 215 14.81 -18.91 -15.53
C LEU A 215 16.18 -18.31 -15.86
N ALA A 216 16.54 -17.14 -15.34
CA ALA A 216 17.87 -16.54 -15.55
C ALA A 216 18.95 -17.36 -14.81
N MET A 217 18.64 -17.83 -13.59
CA MET A 217 19.53 -18.71 -12.83
C MET A 217 19.62 -20.11 -13.45
N LEU A 218 18.51 -20.66 -13.93
CA LEU A 218 18.48 -21.96 -14.61
C LEU A 218 19.25 -21.92 -15.95
N SER A 219 19.12 -20.84 -16.72
CA SER A 219 19.83 -20.66 -17.98
C SER A 219 21.33 -20.43 -17.77
N ALA A 220 21.73 -19.62 -16.78
CA ALA A 220 23.14 -19.48 -16.38
C ALA A 220 23.74 -20.81 -15.91
N GLY A 221 22.99 -21.58 -15.11
CA GLY A 221 23.39 -22.92 -14.66
C GLY A 221 23.58 -23.92 -15.80
N LEU A 222 22.67 -23.91 -16.79
CA LEU A 222 22.77 -24.77 -17.97
C LEU A 222 23.96 -24.40 -18.86
N VAL A 223 24.20 -23.11 -19.12
CA VAL A 223 25.36 -22.64 -19.90
C VAL A 223 26.68 -23.03 -19.21
N GLY A 224 26.76 -22.92 -17.88
CA GLY A 224 27.90 -23.40 -17.10
C GLY A 224 28.14 -24.92 -17.27
N LEU A 225 27.07 -25.72 -17.29
CA LEU A 225 27.15 -27.16 -17.50
C LEU A 225 27.65 -27.52 -18.91
N PHE A 226 27.23 -26.77 -19.94
CA PHE A 226 27.70 -26.99 -21.32
C PHE A 226 29.16 -26.58 -21.52
N MET A 227 29.65 -25.56 -20.82
CA MET A 227 31.07 -25.14 -20.90
C MET A 227 32.02 -26.09 -20.16
N LEU A 228 31.54 -26.85 -19.17
CA LEU A 228 32.35 -27.84 -18.44
C LEU A 228 32.53 -29.17 -19.20
N ARG A 229 31.74 -29.43 -20.25
CA ARG A 229 31.86 -30.64 -21.07
C ARG A 229 32.96 -30.48 -22.13
N ARG A 230 34.22 -30.38 -21.70
CA ARG A 230 35.36 -30.58 -22.60
C ARG A 230 35.46 -32.07 -22.95
N PRO A 231 35.41 -32.47 -24.23
CA PRO A 231 35.75 -33.82 -24.62
C PRO A 231 37.26 -34.01 -24.45
N ASP A 232 37.67 -34.82 -23.46
CA ASP A 232 39.05 -35.31 -23.35
C ASP A 232 39.36 -36.24 -24.52
N GLY A 233 39.72 -35.63 -25.66
CA GLY A 233 40.27 -36.31 -26.81
C GLY A 233 41.70 -36.77 -26.54
N ARG A 234 41.87 -37.85 -25.76
CA ARG A 234 43.13 -38.60 -25.71
C ARG A 234 43.09 -39.79 -26.67
N ALA A 235 43.70 -39.55 -27.83
CA ALA A 235 44.55 -40.42 -28.63
C ALA A 235 44.49 -41.94 -28.40
N ARG A 236 44.31 -42.70 -29.49
CA ARG A 236 45.05 -43.96 -29.69
C ARG A 236 45.89 -43.87 -30.96
N ARG A 237 47.21 -43.93 -30.73
CA ARG A 237 48.23 -44.26 -31.71
C ARG A 237 48.02 -45.71 -32.19
N SER A 238 48.22 -45.94 -33.48
CA SER A 238 48.88 -47.13 -34.03
C SER A 238 49.61 -46.71 -35.30
#